data_AF-A0A967N8E5-F1
#
_entry.id   AF-A0A967N8E5-F1
#
_cell.length_a   1.000
_cell.length_b   1.000
_cell.length_c   1.000
_cell.angle_alpha   90.00
_cell.angle_beta   90.00
_cell.angle_gamma   90.00
#
_symmetry.space_group_name_H-M   'P 1'
#
loop_
_entity.id
_entity.type
_entity.pdbx_description
1 polymer ?
#
loop_
_entity_poly.entity_id
_entity_poly.type
_entity_poly.pdbx_seq_one_letter_code
_entity_poly.pdbx_strand_id
1 'polypeptide(L)'
;MRSLALALLFAAVTAPLAAQTNPLWTQEKVRNYLPHMTSPEVREFLTRSDMALIPVPSLEQHGNHLPIGTDYLNGVERAKLIAQRADVLVAPILLPGQSPYHMGFPGTVTLPSTLVQEVYVEAVKSLIHHGFKRFLILNAHGGNRAITTFIVDRINQETPGIAVDL
;
A
#
# COMPACT_ATOMS: atom_id res chain seq x y z
N MET A 1 -58.27 -3.12 -44.01
CA MET A 1 -57.86 -4.03 -42.92
C MET A 1 -56.61 -3.43 -42.27
N ARG A 2 -56.76 -2.79 -41.10
CA ARG A 2 -55.68 -2.12 -40.37
C ARG A 2 -55.04 -3.13 -39.42
N SER A 3 -53.75 -3.44 -39.63
CA SER A 3 -52.98 -4.29 -38.72
C SER A 3 -52.48 -3.45 -37.55
N LEU A 4 -52.85 -3.83 -36.32
CA LEU A 4 -52.34 -3.22 -35.08
C LEU A 4 -50.89 -3.66 -34.86
N ALA A 5 -49.98 -2.69 -34.75
CA ALA A 5 -48.63 -2.92 -34.25
C ALA A 5 -48.68 -3.13 -32.72
N LEU A 6 -48.26 -4.30 -32.27
CA LEU A 6 -48.13 -4.64 -30.86
C LEU A 6 -46.84 -4.02 -30.32
N ALA A 7 -46.94 -2.90 -29.61
CA ALA A 7 -45.82 -2.30 -28.91
C ALA A 7 -45.53 -3.10 -27.63
N LEU A 8 -44.49 -3.92 -27.65
CA LEU A 8 -43.91 -4.54 -26.45
C LEU A 8 -43.23 -3.45 -25.62
N LEU A 9 -43.93 -2.92 -24.60
CA LEU A 9 -43.29 -2.15 -23.53
C LEU A 9 -42.41 -3.11 -22.72
N PHE A 10 -41.09 -3.05 -22.94
CA PHE A 10 -40.13 -3.53 -21.96
C PHE A 10 -40.16 -2.58 -20.77
N ALA A 11 -40.87 -2.96 -19.71
CA ALA A 11 -40.64 -2.36 -18.40
C ALA A 11 -39.23 -2.81 -17.96
N ALA A 12 -38.24 -1.94 -18.12
CA ALA A 12 -36.95 -2.12 -17.49
C ALA A 12 -37.18 -2.09 -15.97
N VAL A 13 -37.24 -3.27 -15.36
CA VAL A 13 -37.09 -3.41 -13.92
C VAL A 13 -35.67 -2.96 -13.62
N THR A 14 -35.54 -1.68 -13.27
CA THR A 14 -34.31 -1.15 -12.70
C THR A 14 -34.20 -1.76 -11.32
N ALA A 15 -33.51 -2.90 -11.24
CA ALA A 15 -33.01 -3.37 -9.96
C ALA A 15 -32.22 -2.20 -9.34
N PRO A 16 -32.44 -1.86 -8.07
CA PRO A 16 -31.60 -0.85 -7.44
C PRO A 16 -30.17 -1.33 -7.55
N LEU A 17 -29.25 -0.40 -7.84
CA LEU A 17 -27.81 -0.63 -7.77
C LEU A 17 -27.43 -0.81 -6.29
N ALA A 18 -27.99 -1.83 -5.64
CA ALA A 18 -27.53 -2.28 -4.34
C ALA A 18 -26.08 -2.69 -4.59
N ALA A 19 -25.16 -1.86 -4.08
CA ALA A 19 -23.74 -2.07 -4.16
C ALA A 19 -23.47 -3.56 -3.95
N GLN A 20 -22.72 -4.15 -4.87
CA GLN A 20 -22.30 -5.54 -4.79
C GLN A 20 -21.39 -5.64 -3.56
N THR A 21 -21.97 -5.77 -2.37
CA THR A 21 -21.21 -5.81 -1.13
C THR A 21 -20.53 -7.16 -1.09
N ASN A 22 -19.27 -7.18 -1.51
CA ASN A 22 -18.37 -8.23 -1.09
C ASN A 22 -18.39 -8.22 0.45
N PRO A 23 -18.77 -9.32 1.12
CA PRO A 23 -18.86 -9.35 2.59
C PRO A 23 -17.51 -9.07 3.27
N LEU A 24 -16.40 -9.09 2.51
CA LEU A 24 -15.06 -8.76 2.97
C LEU A 24 -14.66 -7.30 2.76
N TRP A 25 -15.40 -6.51 1.95
CA TRP A 25 -15.01 -5.15 1.58
C TRP A 25 -16.08 -4.14 2.00
N THR A 26 -16.01 -3.74 3.27
CA THR A 26 -16.81 -2.66 3.88
C THR A 26 -15.95 -1.45 4.25
N GLN A 27 -14.73 -1.33 3.71
CA GLN A 27 -13.80 -0.26 4.11
C GLN A 27 -14.10 1.07 3.43
N GLU A 28 -14.19 2.12 4.25
CA GLU A 28 -14.19 3.49 3.78
C GLU A 28 -12.83 3.90 3.21
N LYS A 29 -12.86 4.85 2.28
CA LYS A 29 -11.67 5.38 1.62
C LYS A 29 -10.79 6.13 2.63
N VAL A 30 -9.70 5.51 3.04
CA VAL A 30 -8.63 6.18 3.81
C VAL A 30 -7.96 7.29 2.99
N ARG A 31 -7.93 8.50 3.56
CA ARG A 31 -7.27 9.67 2.96
C ARG A 31 -5.77 9.41 2.74
N ASN A 32 -5.25 9.89 1.60
CA ASN A 32 -3.83 9.84 1.20
C ASN A 32 -3.21 8.42 1.16
N TYR A 33 -4.03 7.36 1.24
CA TYR A 33 -3.54 5.99 1.05
C TYR A 33 -3.64 5.61 -0.43
N LEU A 34 -2.50 5.43 -1.08
CA LEU A 34 -2.39 5.30 -2.54
C LEU A 34 -3.33 4.24 -3.15
N PRO A 35 -3.47 3.02 -2.60
CA PRO A 35 -4.39 2.01 -3.13
C PRO A 35 -5.87 2.43 -3.16
N HIS A 36 -6.24 3.44 -2.38
CA HIS A 36 -7.59 3.97 -2.33
C HIS A 36 -7.78 5.20 -3.22
N MET A 37 -6.70 5.73 -3.80
CA MET A 37 -6.71 6.95 -4.60
C MET A 37 -6.85 6.66 -6.10
N THR A 38 -7.55 7.54 -6.79
CA THR A 38 -7.61 7.63 -8.24
C THR A 38 -6.46 8.51 -8.73
N SER A 39 -6.07 8.38 -10.00
CA SER A 39 -5.00 9.21 -10.59
C SER A 39 -5.23 10.73 -10.43
N PRO A 40 -6.45 11.29 -10.63
CA PRO A 40 -6.71 12.70 -10.36
C PRO A 40 -6.47 13.12 -8.91
N GLU A 41 -6.80 12.29 -7.93
CA GLU A 41 -6.55 12.58 -6.52
C GLU A 41 -5.06 12.56 -6.18
N VAL A 42 -4.27 11.68 -6.83
CA VAL A 42 -2.81 11.70 -6.70
C VAL A 42 -2.23 12.98 -7.28
N ARG A 43 -2.72 13.42 -8.46
CA ARG A 43 -2.32 14.70 -9.06
C ARG A 43 -2.65 15.89 -8.15
N GLU A 44 -3.84 15.88 -7.55
CA GLU A 44 -4.27 16.91 -6.61
C GLU A 44 -3.41 16.92 -5.34
N PHE A 45 -3.10 15.74 -4.79
CA PHE A 45 -2.19 15.60 -3.65
C PHE A 45 -0.82 16.24 -3.92
N LEU A 46 -0.26 16.00 -5.11
CA LEU A 46 1.05 16.54 -5.52
C LEU A 46 1.11 18.07 -5.59
N THR A 47 -0.03 18.77 -5.64
CA THR A 47 -0.05 20.24 -5.54
C THR A 47 0.20 20.73 -4.11
N ARG A 48 0.01 19.86 -3.11
CA ARG A 48 0.07 20.17 -1.68
C ARG A 48 1.31 19.56 -1.01
N SER A 49 1.74 18.38 -1.46
CA SER A 49 2.90 17.67 -0.91
C SER A 49 3.50 16.70 -1.93
N ASP A 50 4.82 16.54 -1.89
CA ASP A 50 5.61 15.59 -2.69
C ASP A 50 6.24 14.48 -1.81
N MET A 51 5.68 14.28 -0.61
CA MET A 51 6.16 13.31 0.37
C MET A 51 5.37 12.00 0.31
N ALA A 52 6.10 10.87 0.30
CA ALA A 52 5.54 9.54 0.42
C ALA A 52 6.13 8.78 1.62
N LEU A 53 5.29 8.06 2.35
CA LEU A 53 5.66 7.15 3.43
C LEU A 53 5.48 5.72 2.93
N ILE A 54 6.55 4.93 3.06
CA ILE A 54 6.68 3.59 2.49
C ILE A 54 6.84 2.59 3.66
N PRO A 55 5.80 1.82 4.01
CA PRO A 55 5.90 0.82 5.06
C PRO A 55 6.71 -0.40 4.60
N VAL A 56 7.63 -0.86 5.46
CA VAL A 56 8.48 -2.05 5.24
C VAL A 56 8.24 -3.08 6.36
N PRO A 57 7.32 -4.05 6.17
CA PRO A 57 6.94 -5.00 7.20
C PRO A 57 7.65 -6.36 7.05
N SER A 58 7.20 -7.34 7.83
CA SER A 58 7.52 -8.76 7.68
C SER A 58 6.24 -9.61 7.72
N LEU A 59 6.37 -10.89 7.34
CA LEU A 59 5.31 -11.89 7.47
C LEU A 59 5.90 -13.11 8.18
N GLU A 60 5.75 -13.16 9.49
CA GLU A 60 6.49 -14.06 10.38
C GLU A 60 5.68 -14.50 11.60
N GLN A 61 6.10 -15.58 12.24
CA GLN A 61 5.44 -16.04 13.46
C GLN A 61 5.52 -15.01 14.60
N HIS A 62 4.45 -14.89 15.38
CA HIS A 62 4.41 -14.10 16.62
C HIS A 62 3.86 -14.92 17.80
N GLY A 63 4.29 -16.19 17.88
CA GLY A 63 3.79 -17.15 18.86
C GLY A 63 2.33 -17.55 18.62
N ASN A 64 1.76 -18.27 19.59
CA ASN A 64 0.44 -18.91 19.44
C ASN A 64 -0.77 -17.97 19.56
N HIS A 65 -0.54 -16.69 19.87
CA HIS A 65 -1.60 -15.75 20.26
C HIS A 65 -1.73 -14.55 19.31
N LEU A 66 -0.79 -14.38 18.37
CA LEU A 66 -0.83 -13.29 17.40
C LEU A 66 -0.80 -13.83 15.97
N PRO A 67 -1.42 -13.12 15.01
CA PRO A 67 -1.34 -13.47 13.60
C PRO A 67 0.08 -13.38 13.05
N ILE A 68 0.37 -14.20 12.04
CA ILE A 68 1.61 -14.11 11.25
C ILE A 68 1.78 -12.73 10.59
N GLY A 69 0.66 -12.07 10.26
CA GLY A 69 0.63 -10.75 9.66
C GLY A 69 0.78 -9.58 10.63
N THR A 70 1.23 -9.79 11.88
CA THR A 70 1.28 -8.72 12.89
C THR A 70 2.06 -7.49 12.41
N ASP A 71 3.29 -7.67 11.91
CA ASP A 71 4.10 -6.57 11.39
C ASP A 71 3.49 -5.93 10.13
N TYR A 72 2.91 -6.76 9.26
CA TYR A 72 2.21 -6.31 8.05
C TYR A 72 1.02 -5.39 8.39
N LEU A 73 0.11 -5.86 9.23
CA LEU A 73 -1.09 -5.12 9.62
C LEU A 73 -0.73 -3.86 10.39
N ASN A 74 0.18 -3.97 11.38
CA ASN A 74 0.61 -2.81 12.16
C ASN A 74 1.31 -1.76 11.29
N GLY A 75 2.17 -2.19 10.36
CA GLY A 75 2.90 -1.29 9.47
C GLY A 75 1.98 -0.42 8.63
N VAL A 76 1.01 -1.03 7.94
CA VAL A 76 0.08 -0.28 7.08
C VAL A 76 -0.92 0.56 7.88
N GLU A 77 -1.46 0.04 8.99
CA GLU A 77 -2.44 0.81 9.77
C GLU A 77 -1.79 1.99 10.50
N ARG A 78 -0.56 1.82 11.02
CA ARG A 78 0.22 2.93 11.58
C ARG A 78 0.52 4.00 10.53
N ALA A 79 0.91 3.58 9.32
CA ALA A 79 1.14 4.48 8.19
C ALA A 79 -0.13 5.29 7.84
N LYS A 80 -1.28 4.62 7.74
CA LYS A 80 -2.58 5.26 7.50
C LYS A 80 -2.94 6.30 8.57
N LEU A 81 -2.69 5.99 9.85
CA LEU A 81 -2.91 6.92 10.96
C LEU A 81 -2.01 8.15 10.90
N ILE A 82 -0.75 7.99 10.48
CA ILE A 82 0.17 9.13 10.24
C ILE A 82 -0.40 10.03 9.15
N ALA A 83 -0.89 9.47 8.04
CA ALA A 83 -1.49 10.23 6.94
C ALA A 83 -2.79 10.97 7.30
N GLN A 84 -3.46 10.59 8.41
CA GLN A 84 -4.59 11.37 8.92
C GLN A 84 -4.15 12.65 9.64
N ARG A 85 -2.88 12.74 10.06
CA ARG A 85 -2.34 13.86 10.85
C ARG A 85 -1.27 14.66 10.11
N ALA A 86 -0.71 14.11 9.04
CA ALA A 86 0.31 14.74 8.21
C ALA A 86 -0.04 14.58 6.73
N ASP A 87 0.32 15.56 5.91
CA ASP A 87 0.05 15.51 4.47
C ASP A 87 1.13 14.72 3.73
N VAL A 88 1.08 13.41 3.93
CA VAL A 88 1.97 12.42 3.33
C VAL A 88 1.15 11.35 2.64
N LEU A 89 1.58 10.92 1.45
CA LEU A 89 0.98 9.80 0.75
C LEU A 89 1.51 8.49 1.33
N VAL A 90 0.64 7.50 1.58
CA VAL A 90 1.04 6.18 2.06
C VAL A 90 1.02 5.20 0.90
N ALA A 91 2.19 4.62 0.59
CA ALA A 91 2.27 3.53 -0.37
C ALA A 91 1.66 2.24 0.23
N PRO A 92 1.18 1.29 -0.61
CA PRO A 92 0.89 -0.04 -0.13
C PRO A 92 2.14 -0.71 0.44
N ILE A 93 1.94 -1.79 1.20
CA ILE A 93 3.01 -2.73 1.43
C ILE A 93 3.32 -3.43 0.11
N LEU A 94 4.58 -3.37 -0.31
CA LEU A 94 5.00 -3.91 -1.60
C LEU A 94 5.33 -5.40 -1.49
N LEU A 95 6.02 -5.81 -0.43
CA LEU A 95 6.47 -7.19 -0.22
C LEU A 95 6.57 -7.56 1.26
N PRO A 96 6.51 -8.86 1.59
CA PRO A 96 6.98 -9.35 2.88
C PRO A 96 8.49 -9.07 3.02
N GLY A 97 8.92 -8.58 4.18
CA GLY A 97 10.32 -8.30 4.46
C GLY A 97 11.18 -9.55 4.67
N GLN A 98 12.16 -9.44 5.54
CA GLN A 98 13.15 -10.48 5.76
C GLN A 98 13.08 -11.01 7.19
N SER A 99 12.90 -12.33 7.32
CA SER A 99 12.82 -13.03 8.61
C SER A 99 13.12 -14.54 8.54
N PRO A 100 14.31 -14.94 8.05
CA PRO A 100 14.69 -16.34 7.87
C PRO A 100 14.80 -17.10 9.19
N TYR A 101 15.09 -16.42 10.30
CA TYR A 101 15.15 -17.03 11.63
C TYR A 101 13.77 -17.50 12.13
N HIS A 102 12.68 -17.08 11.48
CA HIS A 102 11.33 -17.58 11.76
C HIS A 102 10.90 -18.73 10.85
N MET A 103 11.77 -19.24 9.97
CA MET A 103 11.45 -20.37 9.08
C MET A 103 11.33 -21.72 9.80
N GLY A 104 11.71 -21.80 11.08
CA GLY A 104 11.40 -22.96 11.93
C GLY A 104 9.91 -23.09 12.27
N PHE A 105 9.11 -22.07 11.97
CA PHE A 105 7.68 -22.02 12.28
C PHE A 105 6.86 -21.95 10.98
N PRO A 106 5.79 -22.75 10.84
CA PRO A 106 5.00 -22.79 9.62
C PRO A 106 4.28 -21.45 9.37
N GLY A 107 4.31 -21.01 8.10
CA GLY A 107 3.58 -19.84 7.61
C GLY A 107 4.40 -18.56 7.47
N THR A 108 5.63 -18.50 8.00
CA THR A 108 6.58 -17.41 7.71
C THR A 108 6.88 -17.34 6.20
N VAL A 109 6.81 -16.14 5.63
CA VAL A 109 7.26 -15.85 4.26
C VAL A 109 8.35 -14.80 4.33
N THR A 110 9.56 -15.19 3.96
CA THR A 110 10.74 -14.32 4.00
C THR A 110 11.35 -14.20 2.61
N LEU A 111 11.89 -13.02 2.30
CA LEU A 111 12.64 -12.77 1.07
C LEU A 111 14.12 -12.49 1.36
N PRO A 112 15.03 -12.73 0.39
CA PRO A 112 16.40 -12.26 0.48
C PRO A 112 16.46 -10.74 0.65
N SER A 113 17.39 -10.25 1.47
CA SER A 113 17.53 -8.81 1.74
C SER A 113 17.75 -7.98 0.47
N THR A 114 18.50 -8.51 -0.50
CA THR A 114 18.75 -7.84 -1.78
C THR A 114 17.48 -7.64 -2.59
N LEU A 115 16.59 -8.63 -2.63
CA LEU A 115 15.32 -8.54 -3.34
C LEU A 115 14.38 -7.53 -2.66
N VAL A 116 14.32 -7.54 -1.33
CA VAL A 116 13.56 -6.55 -0.56
C VAL A 116 14.04 -5.15 -0.93
N GLN A 117 15.35 -4.88 -0.84
CA GLN A 117 15.91 -3.58 -1.20
C GLN A 117 15.56 -3.16 -2.62
N GLU A 118 15.73 -4.06 -3.60
CA GLU A 118 15.48 -3.75 -5.00
C GLU A 118 14.04 -3.33 -5.26
N VAL A 119 13.07 -4.05 -4.68
CA VAL A 119 11.66 -3.74 -4.88
C VAL A 119 11.29 -2.37 -4.31
N TYR A 120 11.79 -2.03 -3.12
CA TYR A 120 11.50 -0.73 -2.52
C TYR A 120 12.18 0.41 -3.30
N VAL A 121 13.41 0.23 -3.79
CA VAL A 121 14.11 1.22 -4.60
C VAL A 121 13.40 1.44 -5.94
N GLU A 122 12.99 0.38 -6.64
CA GLU A 122 12.27 0.47 -7.92
C GLU A 122 10.87 1.10 -7.76
N ALA A 123 10.18 0.82 -6.67
CA ALA A 123 8.93 1.48 -6.36
C ALA A 123 9.13 2.99 -6.08
N VAL A 124 10.19 3.36 -5.38
CA VAL A 124 10.55 4.77 -5.17
C VAL A 124 10.88 5.46 -6.48
N LYS A 125 11.64 4.84 -7.39
CA LYS A 125 11.88 5.38 -8.75
C LYS A 125 10.59 5.63 -9.52
N SER A 126 9.61 4.74 -9.39
CA SER A 126 8.27 4.92 -9.99
C SER A 126 7.53 6.13 -9.39
N LEU A 127 7.61 6.32 -8.08
CA LEU A 127 7.04 7.51 -7.42
C LEU A 127 7.79 8.80 -7.81
N ILE A 128 9.12 8.76 -7.92
CA ILE A 128 9.93 9.88 -8.40
C ILE A 128 9.49 10.30 -9.80
N HIS A 129 9.24 9.34 -10.70
CA HIS A 129 8.73 9.61 -12.04
C HIS A 129 7.41 10.39 -12.02
N HIS A 130 6.57 10.17 -11.01
CA HIS A 130 5.31 10.89 -10.84
C HIS A 130 5.43 12.23 -10.07
N GLY A 131 6.62 12.61 -9.62
CA GLY A 131 6.88 13.90 -8.99
C GLY A 131 7.07 13.88 -7.48
N PHE A 132 7.06 12.71 -6.83
CA PHE A 132 7.44 12.59 -5.41
C PHE A 132 8.94 12.80 -5.24
N LYS A 133 9.34 13.46 -4.16
CA LYS A 133 10.76 13.82 -3.93
C LYS A 133 11.26 13.43 -2.54
N ARG A 134 10.35 13.29 -1.57
CA ARG A 134 10.70 13.03 -0.16
C ARG A 134 10.08 11.72 0.29
N PHE A 135 10.89 10.85 0.86
CA PHE A 135 10.49 9.49 1.21
C PHE A 135 10.75 9.21 2.70
N LEU A 136 9.72 8.75 3.39
CA LEU A 136 9.82 8.27 4.76
C LEU A 136 9.73 6.74 4.71
N ILE A 137 10.83 6.05 4.99
CA ILE A 137 10.84 4.58 5.07
C ILE A 137 10.39 4.21 6.48
N LEU A 138 9.21 3.60 6.61
CA LEU A 138 8.66 3.24 7.91
C LEU A 138 8.95 1.76 8.18
N ASN A 139 9.91 1.49 9.05
CA ASN A 139 10.19 0.12 9.45
C ASN A 139 9.08 -0.41 10.38
N ALA A 140 8.48 -1.56 10.04
CA ALA A 140 7.48 -2.23 10.87
C ALA A 140 7.97 -3.57 11.46
N HIS A 141 9.22 -3.96 11.23
CA HIS A 141 9.80 -5.21 11.70
C HIS A 141 11.25 -5.04 12.20
N GLY A 142 11.57 -5.58 13.37
CA GLY A 142 12.90 -5.40 13.99
C GLY A 142 14.07 -5.87 13.10
N GLY A 143 13.93 -6.99 12.40
CA GLY A 143 14.98 -7.55 11.52
C GLY A 143 15.25 -6.74 10.26
N ASN A 144 14.31 -5.89 9.87
CA ASN A 144 14.47 -5.05 8.68
C ASN A 144 15.36 -3.82 8.93
N ARG A 145 15.84 -3.54 10.15
CA ARG A 145 16.62 -2.31 10.45
C ARG A 145 17.79 -2.06 9.50
N ALA A 146 18.63 -3.08 9.28
CA ALA A 146 19.75 -2.93 8.35
C ALA A 146 19.25 -2.72 6.91
N ILE A 147 18.17 -3.41 6.54
CA ILE A 147 17.56 -3.33 5.21
C ILE A 147 16.97 -1.95 4.95
N THR A 148 16.24 -1.36 5.90
CA THR A 148 15.67 -0.01 5.75
C THR A 148 16.76 1.05 5.67
N THR A 149 17.84 0.93 6.45
CA THR A 149 19.03 1.77 6.30
C THR A 149 19.62 1.69 4.90
N PHE A 150 19.78 0.49 4.34
CA PHE A 150 20.31 0.34 2.98
C PHE A 150 19.33 0.85 1.91
N ILE A 151 18.02 0.66 2.08
CA ILE A 151 17.01 1.24 1.18
C ILE A 151 17.16 2.76 1.17
N VAL A 152 17.24 3.39 2.34
CA VAL A 152 17.40 4.85 2.47
C VAL A 152 18.68 5.32 1.78
N ASP A 153 19.82 4.66 2.05
CA ASP A 153 21.09 5.02 1.43
C ASP A 153 21.03 4.87 -0.10
N ARG A 154 20.53 3.73 -0.61
CA ARG A 154 20.38 3.50 -2.05
C ARG A 154 19.49 4.56 -2.70
N ILE A 155 18.36 4.94 -2.10
CA ILE A 155 17.53 6.03 -2.64
C ILE A 155 18.32 7.33 -2.73
N ASN A 156 19.03 7.70 -1.66
CA ASN A 156 19.79 8.94 -1.58
C ASN A 156 21.01 8.98 -2.53
N GLN A 157 21.59 7.83 -2.87
CA GLN A 157 22.77 7.72 -3.74
C GLN A 157 22.41 7.47 -5.21
N GLU A 158 21.37 6.68 -5.49
CA GLU A 158 21.04 6.19 -6.84
C GLU A 158 19.94 7.01 -7.52
N THR A 159 19.28 7.93 -6.80
CA THR A 159 18.11 8.67 -7.30
C THR A 159 18.17 10.16 -6.90
N PRO A 160 17.37 11.04 -7.53
CA PRO A 160 17.25 12.43 -7.09
C PRO A 160 16.34 12.62 -5.85
N GLY A 161 15.77 11.55 -5.30
CA GLY A 161 14.91 11.59 -4.12
C GLY A 161 15.71 11.73 -2.81
N ILE A 162 15.04 12.21 -1.76
CA ILE A 162 15.59 12.29 -0.40
C ILE A 162 14.80 11.33 0.49
N ALA A 163 15.47 10.34 1.05
CA ALA A 163 14.89 9.36 1.96
C ALA A 163 15.47 9.48 3.37
N VAL A 164 14.62 9.20 4.37
CA VAL A 164 15.00 9.02 5.77
C VAL A 164 14.27 7.81 6.36
N ASP A 165 14.86 7.20 7.38
CA ASP A 165 14.23 6.12 8.17
C ASP A 165 13.35 6.70 9.28
N LEU A 166 12.25 6.02 9.62
CA LEU A 166 11.24 6.46 10.59
C LEU A 166 10.84 5.33 11.57
#